data_AF-A0A1H7YPK7-F1
#
_entry.id   AF-A0A1H7YPK7-F1
#
_cell.length_a   1.000
_cell.length_b   1.000
_cell.length_c   1.000
_cell.angle_alpha   90.00
_cell.angle_beta   90.00
_cell.angle_gamma   90.00
#
_symmetry.space_group_name_H-M   'P 1'
#
loop_
_entity.id
_entity.type
_entity.pdbx_description
1 polymer ?
#
loop_
_entity_poly.entity_id
_entity_poly.type
_entity_poly.pdbx_seq_one_letter_code
_entity_poly.pdbx_strand_id
1 'polypeptide(L)'
;MGIGIIEYEILNPNLLKKYIDETIKICKERGINLEIKMIDSTHPRFNEPDYLGGFRITNEKNKVILSLRPECPKITWHHERKHLEDFLELGWKRYSNISKITPWKHEESVWNYILKNRNKWSEPELVDAYLYYQEYVRRKTLSKIKIEIKEMEDLGKKLGLIK
;
A
#
# COMPACT_ATOMS: atom_id res chain seq x y z
N MET A 1 -13.03 -18.64 4.40
CA MET A 1 -11.88 -19.50 4.75
C MET A 1 -11.04 -18.71 5.73
N GLY A 2 -10.98 -19.14 6.99
CA GLY A 2 -10.24 -18.44 8.03
C GLY A 2 -8.74 -18.59 7.77
N ILE A 3 -8.15 -17.58 7.14
CA ILE A 3 -6.71 -17.33 7.18
C ILE A 3 -6.44 -16.94 8.65
N GLY A 4 -5.41 -17.51 9.28
CA GLY A 4 -5.00 -17.07 10.61
C GLY A 4 -4.86 -15.54 10.61
N ILE A 5 -5.29 -14.88 11.68
CA ILE A 5 -5.18 -13.42 11.80
C ILE A 5 -3.69 -13.10 11.66
N ILE A 6 -3.31 -12.43 10.56
CA ILE A 6 -1.95 -11.94 10.40
C ILE A 6 -1.77 -10.82 11.42
N GLU A 7 -0.88 -11.04 12.38
CA GLU A 7 -0.50 -10.01 13.33
C GLU A 7 0.50 -9.06 12.66
N TYR A 8 0.05 -7.84 12.41
CA TYR A 8 0.90 -6.79 11.85
C TYR A 8 1.64 -6.01 12.95
N GLU A 9 2.85 -5.53 12.64
CA GLU A 9 3.54 -4.56 13.47
C GLU A 9 2.84 -3.20 13.36
N ILE A 10 2.13 -2.79 14.40
CA ILE A 10 1.43 -1.49 14.44
C ILE A 10 2.41 -0.35 14.71
N LEU A 11 2.31 0.73 13.95
CA LEU A 11 3.12 1.92 14.20
C LEU A 11 2.76 2.55 15.54
N ASN A 12 3.80 2.94 16.30
CA ASN A 12 3.61 3.81 17.44
C ASN A 12 2.87 5.10 17.00
N PRO A 13 1.81 5.56 17.70
CA PRO A 13 1.03 6.71 17.27
C PRO A 13 1.84 8.00 17.10
N ASN A 14 2.85 8.23 17.96
CA ASN A 14 3.73 9.39 17.83
C ASN A 14 4.62 9.30 16.59
N LEU A 15 5.05 8.08 16.24
CA LEU A 15 5.83 7.84 15.03
C LEU A 15 4.98 8.01 13.78
N LEU A 16 3.74 7.49 13.78
CA LEU A 16 2.78 7.69 12.70
C LEU A 16 2.51 9.18 12.46
N LYS A 17 2.24 9.93 13.55
CA LYS A 17 2.05 11.38 13.47
C LYS A 17 3.27 12.08 12.86
N LYS A 18 4.48 11.76 13.34
CA LYS A 18 5.72 12.31 12.80
C LYS A 18 5.85 12.03 11.30
N TYR A 19 5.59 10.80 10.88
CA TYR A 19 5.67 10.43 9.46
C TYR A 19 4.64 11.15 8.59
N ILE A 20 3.41 11.32 9.10
CA ILE A 20 2.38 12.13 8.44
C ILE A 20 2.86 13.57 8.27
N ASP A 21 3.34 14.20 9.35
CA ASP A 21 3.79 15.60 9.34
C ASP A 21 4.96 15.82 8.35
N GLU A 22 5.94 14.91 8.33
CA GLU A 22 7.05 14.92 7.38
C GLU A 22 6.56 14.81 5.93
N THR A 23 5.58 13.93 5.69
CA THR A 23 5.05 13.68 4.34
C THR A 23 4.23 14.88 3.85
N ILE A 24 3.41 15.48 4.71
CA ILE A 24 2.67 16.72 4.41
C ILE A 24 3.65 17.83 4.03
N LYS A 25 4.75 17.97 4.78
CA LYS A 25 5.78 18.97 4.49
C LYS A 25 6.41 18.76 3.10
N ILE A 26 6.81 17.53 2.78
CA ILE A 26 7.40 17.19 1.46
C ILE A 26 6.41 17.51 0.33
N CYS A 27 5.13 17.15 0.47
CA CYS A 27 4.10 17.45 -0.52
C CYS A 27 3.93 18.97 -0.70
N LYS A 28 3.86 19.72 0.40
CA LYS A 28 3.71 21.17 0.39
C LYS A 28 4.86 21.86 -0.33
N GLU A 29 6.11 21.43 -0.07
CA GLU A 29 7.31 21.94 -0.75
C GLU A 29 7.29 21.70 -2.26
N ARG A 30 6.57 20.67 -2.73
CA ARG A 30 6.37 20.35 -4.14
C ARG A 30 5.07 20.94 -4.73
N GLY A 31 4.37 21.80 -3.98
CA GLY A 31 3.11 22.41 -4.42
C GLY A 31 1.94 21.43 -4.52
N ILE A 32 2.01 20.31 -3.79
CA ILE A 32 0.97 19.28 -3.68
C ILE A 32 0.24 19.44 -2.35
N ASN A 33 -1.09 19.50 -2.40
CA ASN A 33 -1.96 19.43 -1.24
C ASN A 33 -2.24 17.95 -0.88
N LEU A 34 -1.63 17.48 0.20
CA LEU A 34 -1.91 16.16 0.76
C LEU A 34 -2.97 16.26 1.84
N GLU A 35 -4.13 15.66 1.59
CA GLU A 35 -5.20 15.49 2.59
C GLU A 35 -5.08 14.12 3.25
N ILE A 36 -4.97 14.10 4.58
CA ILE A 36 -4.96 12.87 5.38
C ILE A 36 -6.39 12.56 5.81
N LYS A 37 -6.83 11.31 5.58
CA LYS A 37 -8.13 10.82 6.08
C LYS A 37 -7.94 9.65 7.00
N MET A 38 -8.35 9.81 8.25
CA MET A 38 -8.41 8.68 9.16
C MET A 38 -9.58 7.76 8.77
N ILE A 39 -9.32 6.46 8.71
CA ILE A 39 -10.33 5.42 8.54
C ILE A 39 -10.88 5.09 9.93
N ASP A 40 -11.56 6.06 10.53
CA ASP A 40 -12.25 5.93 11.81
C ASP A 40 -13.76 5.70 11.58
N SER A 41 -14.55 5.71 12.65
CA SER A 41 -16.02 5.48 12.61
C SER A 41 -16.81 6.38 11.66
N THR A 42 -16.23 7.50 11.20
CA THR A 42 -16.84 8.44 10.26
C THR A 42 -16.49 8.15 8.80
N HIS A 43 -15.50 7.29 8.54
CA HIS A 43 -15.04 6.96 7.20
C HIS A 43 -15.95 5.90 6.55
N PRO A 44 -16.34 6.03 5.26
CA PRO A 44 -17.23 5.07 4.60
C PRO A 44 -16.73 3.62 4.59
N ARG A 45 -15.40 3.43 4.69
CA ARG A 45 -14.74 2.12 4.72
C ARG A 45 -14.39 1.62 6.11
N PHE A 46 -14.94 2.22 7.17
CA PHE A 46 -14.65 1.81 8.55
C PHE A 46 -14.90 0.31 8.77
N ASN A 47 -16.04 -0.18 8.29
CA ASN A 47 -16.50 -1.56 8.41
C ASN A 47 -15.87 -2.54 7.40
N GLU A 48 -14.89 -2.10 6.60
CA GLU A 48 -14.11 -2.97 5.71
C GLU A 48 -12.77 -3.32 6.40
N PRO A 49 -12.70 -4.39 7.22
CA PRO A 49 -11.52 -4.68 8.03
C PRO A 49 -10.24 -4.88 7.20
N ASP A 50 -10.37 -5.44 5.99
CA ASP A 50 -9.26 -5.67 5.07
C ASP A 50 -8.76 -4.37 4.40
N TYR A 51 -9.49 -3.26 4.55
CA TYR A 51 -9.08 -1.96 4.03
C TYR A 51 -8.28 -1.19 5.09
N LEU A 52 -6.96 -1.37 5.06
CA LEU A 52 -6.04 -0.82 6.07
C LEU A 52 -5.50 0.57 5.71
N GLY A 53 -5.47 0.91 4.41
CA GLY A 53 -4.98 2.17 3.90
C GLY A 53 -5.37 2.41 2.44
N GLY A 54 -5.06 3.60 1.93
CA GLY A 54 -5.17 3.86 0.50
C GLY A 54 -4.68 5.22 0.07
N PHE A 55 -3.91 5.24 -1.01
CA PHE A 55 -3.53 6.44 -1.72
C PHE A 55 -4.45 6.68 -2.94
N ARG A 56 -4.90 7.93 -3.12
CA ARG A 56 -5.64 8.32 -4.33
C ARG A 56 -5.31 9.72 -4.80
N ILE A 57 -5.20 9.87 -6.12
CA ILE A 57 -5.25 11.16 -6.80
C ILE A 57 -6.71 11.63 -6.89
N THR A 58 -6.95 12.92 -6.72
CA THR A 58 -8.30 13.49 -6.86
C THR A 58 -8.52 14.09 -8.25
N ASN A 59 -9.72 14.57 -8.54
CA ASN A 59 -9.95 15.37 -9.76
C ASN A 59 -9.49 16.82 -9.60
N GLU A 60 -9.24 17.27 -8.37
CA GLU A 60 -8.71 18.60 -8.08
C GLU A 60 -7.20 18.61 -8.35
N LYS A 61 -6.74 19.57 -9.16
CA LYS A 61 -5.33 19.69 -9.52
C LYS A 61 -4.46 19.80 -8.26
N ASN A 62 -3.36 19.04 -8.25
CA ASN A 62 -2.37 19.03 -7.17
C ASN A 62 -2.93 18.58 -5.80
N LYS A 63 -4.10 17.94 -5.74
CA LYS A 63 -4.64 17.38 -4.51
C LYS A 63 -4.64 15.86 -4.56
N VAL A 64 -4.07 15.26 -3.52
CA VAL A 64 -4.02 13.81 -3.30
C VAL A 64 -4.51 13.49 -1.89
N ILE A 65 -5.03 12.28 -1.70
CA ILE A 65 -5.58 11.84 -0.42
C ILE A 65 -4.85 10.57 0.00
N LEU A 66 -4.42 10.54 1.25
CA LEU A 66 -3.87 9.38 1.92
C LEU A 66 -4.81 8.98 3.06
N SER A 67 -5.45 7.81 2.92
CA SER A 67 -6.33 7.22 3.92
C SER A 67 -5.56 6.22 4.77
N LEU A 68 -5.68 6.29 6.10
CA LEU A 68 -4.97 5.41 7.04
C LEU A 68 -5.86 5.05 8.22
N ARG A 69 -5.78 3.83 8.74
CA ARG A 69 -6.37 3.49 10.04
C ARG A 69 -5.60 4.16 11.19
N PRO A 70 -6.24 4.50 12.33
CA PRO A 70 -5.53 4.97 13.53
C PRO A 70 -4.46 3.98 14.00
N GLU A 71 -4.81 2.71 14.00
CA GLU A 71 -3.96 1.54 14.23
C GLU A 71 -3.20 1.11 12.96
N CYS A 72 -2.61 2.07 12.24
CA CYS A 72 -1.95 1.81 10.97
C CYS A 72 -0.79 0.79 11.11
N PRO A 73 -0.86 -0.36 10.41
CA PRO A 73 0.29 -1.23 10.26
C PRO A 73 1.47 -0.50 9.63
N LYS A 74 2.67 -0.78 10.10
CA LYS A 74 3.90 -0.22 9.55
C LYS A 74 4.05 -0.53 8.07
N ILE A 75 3.78 -1.77 7.66
CA ILE A 75 3.84 -2.16 6.25
C ILE A 75 2.81 -1.39 5.40
N THR A 76 1.60 -1.12 5.93
CA THR A 76 0.57 -0.32 5.25
C THR A 76 1.01 1.13 5.07
N TRP A 77 1.58 1.78 6.09
CA TRP A 77 2.14 3.13 5.93
C TRP A 77 3.18 3.16 4.81
N HIS A 78 4.10 2.19 4.81
CA HIS A 78 5.15 2.10 3.79
C HIS A 78 4.61 1.82 2.38
N HIS A 79 3.57 0.98 2.28
CA HIS A 79 2.85 0.71 1.04
C HIS A 79 2.29 2.01 0.45
N GLU A 80 1.46 2.71 1.22
CA GLU A 80 0.77 3.90 0.72
C GLU A 80 1.72 5.09 0.51
N ARG A 81 2.74 5.20 1.36
CA ARG A 81 3.82 6.18 1.17
C ARG A 81 4.56 5.94 -0.13
N LYS A 82 4.80 4.69 -0.53
CA LYS A 82 5.48 4.38 -1.78
C LYS A 82 4.66 4.81 -3.00
N HIS A 83 3.34 4.63 -2.98
CA HIS A 83 2.45 5.18 -4.02
C HIS A 83 2.57 6.71 -4.14
N LEU A 84 2.64 7.40 -2.99
CA LEU A 84 2.84 8.85 -2.98
C LEU A 84 4.23 9.26 -3.50
N GLU A 85 5.30 8.56 -3.11
CA GLU A 85 6.65 8.82 -3.60
C GLU A 85 6.71 8.67 -5.12
N ASP A 86 6.11 7.61 -5.67
CA ASP A 86 6.02 7.40 -7.12
C ASP A 86 5.22 8.51 -7.80
N PHE A 87 4.12 8.98 -7.18
CA PHE A 87 3.37 10.13 -7.68
C PHE A 87 4.23 11.41 -7.71
N LEU A 88 5.00 11.67 -6.65
CA LEU A 88 5.86 12.85 -6.55
C LEU A 88 7.04 12.81 -7.53
N GLU A 89 7.51 11.62 -7.92
CA GLU A 89 8.57 11.41 -8.91
C GLU A 89 8.04 11.52 -10.35
N LEU A 90 6.95 10.82 -10.65
CA LEU A 90 6.39 10.73 -12.00
C LEU A 90 5.59 11.98 -12.40
N GLY A 91 5.03 12.66 -11.40
CA GLY A 91 4.10 13.77 -11.58
C GLY A 91 2.72 13.32 -12.07
N TRP A 92 1.77 14.26 -12.00
CA TRP A 92 0.34 14.02 -12.20
C TRP A 92 0.01 13.25 -13.49
N LYS A 93 0.49 13.74 -14.64
CA LYS A 93 0.13 13.21 -15.96
C LYS A 93 0.58 11.76 -16.13
N ARG A 94 1.83 11.46 -15.78
CA ARG A 94 2.41 10.13 -15.97
C ARG A 94 1.83 9.13 -14.97
N TYR A 95 1.71 9.52 -13.70
CA TYR A 95 1.08 8.67 -12.68
C TYR A 95 -0.36 8.33 -13.06
N SER A 96 -1.15 9.33 -13.46
CA SER A 96 -2.55 9.13 -13.91
C SER A 96 -2.66 8.21 -15.13
N ASN A 97 -1.74 8.32 -16.09
CA ASN A 97 -1.73 7.46 -17.27
C ASN A 97 -1.46 6.00 -16.88
N ILE A 98 -0.52 5.74 -15.98
CA ILE A 98 -0.25 4.40 -15.46
C ILE A 98 -1.48 3.86 -14.73
N SER A 99 -2.13 4.66 -13.86
CA SER A 99 -3.34 4.25 -13.14
C SER A 99 -4.48 3.82 -14.06
N LYS A 100 -4.55 4.37 -15.28
CA LYS A 100 -5.59 4.04 -16.27
C LYS A 100 -5.24 2.86 -17.16
N ILE A 101 -3.99 2.78 -17.62
CA ILE A 101 -3.58 1.84 -18.68
C ILE A 101 -2.96 0.59 -18.08
N THR A 102 -2.11 0.74 -17.07
CA THR A 102 -1.35 -0.36 -16.46
C THR A 102 -1.34 -0.22 -14.93
N PRO A 103 -2.50 -0.22 -14.25
CA PRO A 103 -2.58 0.06 -12.81
C PRO A 103 -1.77 -0.91 -11.94
N TRP A 104 -1.53 -2.14 -12.41
CA TRP A 104 -0.70 -3.11 -11.70
C TRP A 104 0.76 -2.68 -11.56
N LYS A 105 1.26 -1.76 -12.39
CA LYS A 105 2.64 -1.25 -12.27
C LYS A 105 2.87 -0.43 -11.00
N HIS A 106 1.83 0.21 -10.48
CA HIS A 106 1.93 0.90 -9.18
C HIS A 106 2.13 -0.13 -8.07
N GLU A 107 1.32 -1.19 -8.05
CA GLU A 107 1.48 -2.28 -7.07
C GLU A 107 2.78 -3.06 -7.26
N GLU A 108 3.27 -3.22 -8.49
CA GLU A 108 4.58 -3.82 -8.76
C GLU A 108 5.72 -2.98 -8.17
N SER A 109 5.64 -1.65 -8.28
CA SER A 109 6.59 -0.73 -7.64
C SER A 109 6.58 -0.86 -6.11
N VAL A 110 5.39 -0.94 -5.51
CA VAL A 110 5.23 -1.14 -4.07
C VAL A 110 5.76 -2.50 -3.63
N TRP A 111 5.41 -3.57 -4.34
CA TRP A 111 5.91 -4.92 -4.06
C TRP A 111 7.44 -4.96 -4.11
N ASN A 112 8.04 -4.41 -5.17
CA ASN A 112 9.50 -4.36 -5.30
C ASN A 112 10.16 -3.57 -4.16
N TYR A 113 9.53 -2.50 -3.70
CA TYR A 113 9.98 -1.75 -2.53
C TYR A 113 9.93 -2.60 -1.25
N ILE A 114 8.80 -3.27 -1.00
CA ILE A 114 8.61 -4.14 0.17
C ILE A 114 9.64 -5.26 0.16
N LEU A 115 9.79 -5.98 -0.96
CA LEU A 115 10.72 -7.09 -1.12
C LEU A 115 12.19 -6.67 -0.95
N LYS A 116 12.57 -5.51 -1.49
CA LYS A 116 13.92 -4.94 -1.31
C LYS A 116 14.21 -4.62 0.17
N ASN A 117 13.18 -4.32 0.96
CA ASN A 117 13.28 -4.00 2.38
C ASN A 117 12.77 -5.15 3.28
N ARG A 118 12.78 -6.40 2.79
CA ARG A 118 12.15 -7.56 3.46
C ARG A 118 12.57 -7.80 4.91
N ASN A 119 13.77 -7.36 5.30
CA ASN A 119 14.27 -7.47 6.66
C ASN A 119 13.57 -6.55 7.68
N LYS A 120 12.69 -5.65 7.22
CA LYS A 120 11.90 -4.76 8.08
C LYS A 120 10.53 -5.32 8.44
N TRP A 121 10.12 -6.42 7.81
CA TRP A 121 8.79 -7.02 7.93
C TRP A 121 8.94 -8.42 8.52
N SER A 122 7.91 -8.87 9.24
CA SER A 122 7.81 -10.28 9.59
C SER A 122 7.56 -11.15 8.34
N GLU A 123 7.89 -12.44 8.41
CA GLU A 123 7.61 -13.37 7.31
C GLU A 123 6.12 -13.41 6.93
N PRO A 124 5.15 -13.44 7.89
CA PRO A 124 3.73 -13.37 7.56
C PRO A 124 3.32 -12.09 6.82
N GLU A 125 3.79 -10.92 7.26
CA GLU A 125 3.49 -9.64 6.59
C GLU A 125 4.04 -9.60 5.16
N LEU A 126 5.22 -10.19 4.94
CA LEU A 126 5.83 -10.26 3.62
C LEU A 126 5.02 -11.16 2.68
N VAL A 127 4.56 -12.32 3.16
CA VAL A 127 3.71 -13.23 2.39
C VAL A 127 2.35 -12.61 2.11
N ASP A 128 1.75 -11.91 3.07
CA ASP A 128 0.49 -11.21 2.86
C ASP A 128 0.59 -10.11 1.79
N ALA A 129 1.63 -9.26 1.86
CA ALA A 129 1.90 -8.26 0.84
C ALA A 129 2.12 -8.88 -0.55
N TYR A 130 2.77 -10.05 -0.61
CA TYR A 130 2.94 -10.81 -1.84
C TYR A 130 1.60 -11.31 -2.41
N LEU A 131 0.75 -11.90 -1.56
CA LEU A 131 -0.57 -12.39 -1.97
C LEU A 131 -1.49 -11.25 -2.41
N TYR A 132 -1.44 -10.11 -1.73
CA TYR A 132 -2.14 -8.90 -2.15
C TYR A 132 -1.68 -8.44 -3.54
N TYR A 133 -0.36 -8.36 -3.78
CA TYR A 133 0.19 -8.00 -5.09
C TYR A 133 -0.27 -8.97 -6.18
N GLN A 134 -0.17 -10.28 -5.95
CA GLN A 134 -0.62 -11.29 -6.91
C GLN A 134 -2.11 -11.16 -7.23
N GLU A 135 -2.97 -11.00 -6.21
CA GLU A 135 -4.40 -10.86 -6.41
C GLU A 135 -4.73 -9.57 -7.16
N TYR A 136 -4.05 -8.47 -6.86
CA TYR A 136 -4.23 -7.21 -7.57
C TYR A 136 -3.84 -7.32 -9.05
N VAL A 137 -2.66 -7.88 -9.34
CA VAL A 137 -2.21 -8.15 -10.72
C VAL A 137 -3.26 -8.99 -11.43
N ARG A 138 -3.66 -10.13 -10.85
CA ARG A 138 -4.66 -11.03 -11.43
C ARG A 138 -6.00 -10.35 -11.76
N ARG A 139 -6.44 -9.39 -10.94
CA ARG A 139 -7.67 -8.62 -11.16
C ARG A 139 -7.53 -7.53 -12.21
N LYS A 140 -6.32 -7.00 -12.42
CA LYS A 140 -6.07 -5.77 -13.18
C LYS A 140 -5.32 -5.98 -14.50
N THR A 141 -4.69 -7.13 -14.70
CA THR A 141 -4.18 -7.54 -16.01
C THR A 141 -5.28 -8.26 -16.79
N LEU A 142 -5.48 -7.89 -18.06
CA LEU A 142 -6.30 -8.67 -18.99
C LEU A 142 -5.71 -10.07 -19.26
N SER A 143 -4.42 -10.24 -18.96
CA SER A 143 -3.71 -11.50 -19.04
C SER A 143 -3.75 -12.21 -17.68
N LYS A 144 -4.02 -13.52 -17.69
CA LYS A 144 -3.90 -14.41 -16.52
C LYS A 144 -2.42 -14.68 -16.16
N ILE A 145 -1.55 -13.69 -16.25
CA ILE A 145 -0.13 -13.88 -15.92
C ILE A 145 -0.03 -14.08 -14.41
N LYS A 146 0.33 -15.29 -14.00
CA LYS A 146 0.66 -15.59 -12.62
C LYS A 146 2.13 -15.25 -12.42
N ILE A 147 2.41 -14.21 -11.64
CA ILE A 147 3.77 -13.88 -11.21
C ILE A 147 4.04 -14.71 -9.96
N GLU A 148 4.50 -15.94 -10.15
CA GLU A 148 4.96 -16.80 -9.06
C GLU A 148 6.39 -16.43 -8.69
N ILE A 149 6.60 -16.07 -7.43
CA ILE A 149 7.91 -15.86 -6.84
C ILE A 149 8.11 -17.05 -5.92
N LYS A 150 8.82 -18.06 -6.43
CA LYS A 150 8.96 -19.37 -5.78
C LYS A 150 9.34 -19.28 -4.30
N GLU A 151 10.24 -18.34 -3.95
CA GLU A 151 10.64 -18.07 -2.57
C GLU A 151 9.44 -17.71 -1.67
N MET A 152 8.53 -16.85 -2.14
CA MET A 152 7.34 -16.43 -1.38
C MET A 152 6.27 -17.52 -1.35
N GLU A 153 6.13 -18.29 -2.43
CA GLU A 153 5.23 -19.45 -2.50
C GLU A 153 5.66 -20.53 -1.49
N ASP A 154 6.96 -20.85 -1.44
CA ASP A 154 7.53 -21.83 -0.51
C ASP A 154 7.41 -21.34 0.95
N LEU A 155 7.68 -20.05 1.20
CA LEU A 155 7.50 -19.44 2.52
C LEU A 155 6.02 -19.45 2.95
N GLY A 156 5.10 -19.08 2.06
CA GLY A 156 3.68 -19.07 2.36
C GLY A 156 3.14 -20.48 2.65
N LYS A 157 3.62 -21.51 1.96
CA LYS A 157 3.31 -22.92 2.28
C LYS A 157 3.86 -23.34 3.64
N LYS A 158 5.12 -22.99 3.94
CA LYS A 158 5.76 -23.25 5.23
C LYS A 158 4.97 -22.63 6.39
N LEU A 159 4.41 -21.42 6.19
CA LEU A 159 3.60 -20.70 7.18
C LEU A 159 2.12 -21.11 7.19
N GLY A 160 1.67 -21.98 6.27
CA GLY A 160 0.26 -22.37 6.14
C GLY A 160 -0.66 -21.27 5.59
N LEU A 161 -0.09 -20.22 5.00
CA LEU A 161 -0.81 -19.10 4.38
C LEU A 161 -1.16 -19.36 2.91
N ILE A 162 -0.45 -20.29 2.27
CA ILE A 162 -0.70 -20.78 0.90
C ILE A 162 -0.96 -22.29 0.99
N LYS A 163 -2.02 -22.76 0.33
CA LYS A 163 -2.41 -24.17 0.29
C LYS A 163 -1.73 -24.92 -0.85
#